data_AF-A0A9X3XKG4-F1
#
_entry.id   AF-A0A9X3XKG4-F1
#
_cell.length_a   1.000
_cell.length_b   1.000
_cell.length_c   1.000
_cell.angle_alpha   90.00
_cell.angle_beta   90.00
_cell.angle_gamma   90.00
#
_symmetry.space_group_name_H-M   'P 1'
#
loop_
_entity.id
_entity.type
_entity.pdbx_description
1 polymer ?
#
loop_
_entity_poly.entity_id
_entity_poly.type
_entity_poly.pdbx_seq_one_letter_code
_entity_poly.pdbx_strand_id
1 'polypeptide(L)'
;MNKVFINKETDMVEQILEIREGEIIPDDYFPNCYAIEDMEGNINAYNLKYNKETKEFEVVEGLPAKEAGRVIKQPTLKDFQELKNENENLKVRLEKLEQLLNVR
;
A
#
# COMPACT_ATOMS: atom_id res chain seq x y z
N MET A 1 9.55 1.03 7.86
CA MET A 1 9.32 0.24 9.08
C MET A 1 7.83 0.10 9.26
N ASN A 2 7.37 -1.10 9.59
CA ASN A 2 5.97 -1.34 9.93
C ASN A 2 5.85 -1.62 11.43
N LYS A 3 4.75 -1.15 12.02
CA LYS A 3 4.29 -1.63 13.32
C LYS A 3 3.17 -2.62 13.10
N VAL A 4 3.44 -3.87 13.47
CA VAL A 4 2.55 -5.00 13.29
C VAL A 4 1.86 -5.26 14.61
N PHE A 5 0.54 -5.09 14.64
CA PHE A 5 -0.29 -5.34 15.80
C PHE A 5 -0.88 -6.74 15.69
N ILE A 6 -0.66 -7.51 16.74
CA ILE A 6 -1.01 -8.92 16.82
C ILE A 6 -2.04 -9.10 17.92
N ASN A 7 -3.11 -9.81 17.59
CA ASN A 7 -4.19 -10.12 18.52
C ASN A 7 -3.67 -10.93 19.72
N LYS A 8 -3.96 -10.49 20.94
CA LYS A 8 -3.46 -11.14 22.17
C LYS A 8 -4.00 -12.56 22.40
N GLU A 9 -5.17 -12.89 21.87
CA GLU A 9 -5.85 -14.16 22.10
C GLU A 9 -5.46 -15.23 21.07
N THR A 10 -5.25 -14.80 19.82
CA THR A 10 -5.07 -15.71 18.67
C THR A 10 -3.66 -15.68 18.10
N ASP A 11 -2.86 -14.68 18.47
CA ASP A 11 -1.53 -14.40 17.94
C ASP A 11 -1.50 -14.13 16.42
N MET A 12 -2.66 -13.83 15.83
CA MET A 12 -2.81 -13.46 14.42
C MET A 12 -2.49 -11.98 14.21
N VAL A 13 -1.88 -11.67 13.06
CA VAL A 13 -1.74 -10.28 12.60
C VAL A 13 -3.12 -9.66 12.40
N GLU A 14 -3.39 -8.58 13.11
CA GLU A 14 -4.70 -7.90 13.09
C GLU A 14 -4.63 -6.53 12.43
N GLN A 15 -3.57 -5.75 12.65
CA GLN A 15 -3.33 -4.45 11.99
C GLN A 15 -1.85 -4.31 11.61
N ILE A 16 -1.58 -3.67 10.48
CA ILE A 16 -0.22 -3.31 10.04
C ILE A 16 -0.22 -1.82 9.73
N LEU A 17 0.58 -1.04 10.46
CA LEU A 17 0.73 0.39 10.24
C LEU A 17 2.14 0.70 9.74
N GLU A 18 2.24 1.31 8.57
CA GLU A 18 3.52 1.84 8.07
C GLU A 18 3.90 3.07 8.90
N ILE A 19 5.08 3.07 9.50
CA ILE A 19 5.61 4.21 10.27
C ILE A 19 6.46 5.07 9.35
N ARG A 20 6.08 6.34 9.22
CA ARG A 20 6.86 7.35 8.50
C ARG A 20 7.89 8.01 9.40
N GLU A 21 8.88 8.66 8.78
CA GLU A 21 9.92 9.38 9.51
C GLU A 21 9.31 10.45 10.45
N GLY A 22 9.67 10.38 11.73
CA GLY A 22 9.16 11.27 12.78
C GLY A 22 7.82 10.87 13.40
N GLU A 23 7.17 9.81 12.91
CA GLU A 23 5.92 9.31 13.46
C GLU A 23 6.20 8.31 14.61
N ILE A 24 5.46 8.45 15.71
CA ILE A 24 5.56 7.54 16.86
C ILE A 24 4.17 6.95 17.10
N ILE A 25 4.05 5.65 16.83
CA ILE A 25 2.84 4.89 17.13
C ILE A 25 3.08 4.11 18.42
N PRO A 26 2.26 4.28 19.47
CA PRO A 26 2.45 3.58 20.73
C PRO A 26 2.08 2.08 20.60
N ASP A 27 2.65 1.24 21.47
CA ASP A 27 2.43 -0.22 21.43
C ASP A 27 0.99 -0.62 21.82
N ASP A 28 0.34 0.22 22.62
CA ASP A 28 -1.02 0.03 23.13
C ASP A 28 -2.10 0.73 22.29
N TYR A 29 -1.74 1.20 21.08
CA TYR A 29 -2.66 1.90 20.18
C TYR A 29 -3.94 1.11 19.90
N PHE A 30 -3.83 -0.23 19.86
CA PHE A 30 -4.97 -1.15 19.83
C PHE A 30 -5.03 -1.95 21.14
N PRO A 31 -6.09 -1.79 21.97
CA PRO A 31 -6.16 -2.38 23.32
C PRO A 31 -6.02 -3.91 23.36
N ASN A 32 -6.54 -4.59 22.35
CA ASN A 32 -6.57 -6.07 22.25
C ASN A 32 -5.34 -6.65 21.57
N CYS A 33 -4.38 -5.81 21.17
CA CYS A 33 -3.18 -6.22 20.47
C CYS A 33 -1.92 -5.94 21.30
N TYR A 34 -0.85 -6.67 20.98
CA TYR A 34 0.52 -6.26 21.27
C TYR A 34 1.23 -5.91 19.96
N ALA A 35 2.25 -5.07 20.02
CA ALA A 35 2.94 -4.58 18.83
C ALA A 35 4.31 -5.25 18.63
N ILE A 36 4.68 -5.46 17.37
CA ILE A 36 6.01 -5.86 16.93
C ILE A 36 6.49 -4.87 15.88
N GLU A 37 7.75 -4.48 15.98
CA GLU A 37 8.40 -3.62 14.99
C GLU A 37 9.03 -4.47 13.89
N ASP A 38 8.55 -4.28 12.67
CA ASP A 38 9.13 -4.83 11.45
C ASP A 38 9.97 -3.72 10.78
N MET A 39 11.25 -3.69 11.15
CA MET A 39 12.21 -2.71 10.67
C MET A 39 12.34 -2.71 9.15
N GLU A 40 12.29 -3.90 8.54
CA GLU A 40 12.47 -4.11 7.10
C GLU A 40 11.19 -3.82 6.30
N GLY A 41 10.02 -3.86 6.95
CA GLY A 41 8.73 -3.61 6.31
C GLY A 41 8.25 -4.77 5.42
N ASN A 42 8.74 -5.97 5.67
CA ASN A 42 8.43 -7.18 4.90
C ASN A 42 7.03 -7.73 5.19
N ILE A 43 6.49 -7.44 6.37
CA ILE A 43 5.20 -7.96 6.83
C ILE A 43 4.09 -7.10 6.25
N ASN A 44 3.32 -7.69 5.34
CA ASN A 44 2.23 -7.02 4.62
C ASN A 44 0.93 -7.84 4.52
N ALA A 45 0.84 -8.95 5.25
CA ALA A 45 -0.28 -9.90 5.15
C ALA A 45 -0.90 -10.23 6.51
N TYR A 46 -2.22 -10.50 6.49
CA TYR A 46 -3.04 -10.78 7.67
C TYR A 46 -3.26 -12.29 7.92
N ASN A 47 -2.81 -13.14 7.00
CA ASN A 47 -2.83 -14.59 7.15
C ASN A 47 -1.59 -15.10 7.92
N LEU A 48 -0.95 -14.22 8.68
CA LEU A 48 0.27 -14.52 9.44
C LEU A 48 -0.08 -14.63 10.92
N LYS A 49 0.53 -15.63 11.56
CA LYS A 49 0.49 -15.83 13.00
C LYS A 49 1.89 -15.63 13.56
N TYR A 50 2.01 -14.91 14.66
CA TYR A 50 3.28 -14.74 15.34
C TYR A 50 3.54 -15.87 16.33
N ASN A 51 4.64 -16.58 16.15
CA ASN A 51 5.10 -17.58 17.10
C ASN A 51 5.98 -16.91 18.16
N LYS A 52 5.49 -16.85 19.40
CA LYS A 52 6.20 -16.21 20.52
C LYS A 52 7.45 -16.95 20.96
N GLU A 53 7.55 -18.26 20.69
CA GLU A 53 8.70 -19.08 21.07
C GLU A 53 9.86 -18.87 20.11
N THR A 54 9.59 -18.95 18.80
CA THR A 54 10.60 -18.77 17.75
C THR A 54 10.84 -17.30 17.41
N LYS A 55 9.89 -16.42 17.76
CA LYS A 55 9.83 -15.00 17.39
C LYS A 55 9.69 -14.76 15.89
N GLU A 56 9.12 -15.72 15.16
CA GLU A 56 8.93 -15.67 13.71
C GLU A 56 7.44 -15.63 13.33
N PHE A 57 7.15 -15.18 12.11
CA PHE A 57 5.81 -15.19 11.55
C PHE A 57 5.60 -16.44 10.69
N GLU A 58 4.50 -17.14 10.94
CA GLU A 58 4.11 -18.36 10.24
C GLU A 58 2.85 -18.11 9.41
N VAL A 59 2.82 -18.64 8.19
CA VAL A 59 1.64 -18.58 7.33
C VAL A 59 0.59 -19.56 7.86
N VAL A 60 -0.62 -19.07 8.09
CA VAL A 60 -1.75 -19.93 8.43
C VAL A 60 -2.39 -20.46 7.16
N GLU A 61 -2.29 -21.78 6.95
CA GLU A 61 -2.91 -22.46 5.82
C GLU A 61 -4.44 -22.25 5.81
N GLY A 62 -5.01 -22.09 4.61
CA GLY A 62 -6.45 -21.91 4.42
C GLY A 62 -6.96 -20.48 4.60
N LEU A 63 -6.13 -19.53 5.04
CA LEU A 63 -6.43 -18.10 5.00
C LEU A 63 -5.73 -17.43 3.80
N PRO A 64 -6.48 -16.79 2.88
CA PRO A 64 -5.87 -16.11 1.76
C PRO A 64 -5.01 -14.95 2.27
N ALA A 65 -3.78 -14.83 1.76
CA ALA A 65 -3.03 -13.59 1.90
C ALA A 65 -3.88 -12.47 1.28
N LYS A 66 -4.03 -11.35 1.99
CA LYS A 66 -4.73 -10.19 1.43
C LYS A 66 -3.93 -9.78 0.20
N GLU A 67 -4.48 -9.98 -1.01
CA GLU A 67 -3.91 -9.40 -2.22
C GLU A 67 -3.62 -7.95 -1.91
N ALA A 68 -2.41 -7.49 -2.22
CA ALA A 68 -2.01 -6.10 -2.09
C ALA A 68 -3.14 -5.25 -2.71
N GLY A 69 -3.98 -4.67 -1.84
CA GLY A 69 -5.12 -3.89 -2.29
C GLY A 69 -4.54 -2.82 -3.19
N ARG A 70 -4.93 -2.79 -4.46
CA ARG A 70 -4.51 -1.78 -5.41
C ARG A 70 -4.72 -0.43 -4.72
N VAL A 71 -3.64 0.22 -4.27
CA VAL A 71 -3.71 1.57 -3.72
C VAL A 71 -4.12 2.44 -4.89
N ILE A 72 -5.41 2.74 -4.99
CA ILE A 72 -5.90 3.73 -5.95
C ILE A 72 -5.39 5.06 -5.40
N LYS A 73 -4.21 5.46 -5.87
CA LYS A 73 -3.61 6.75 -5.55
C LYS A 73 -4.66 7.81 -5.87
N GLN A 74 -5.09 8.59 -4.88
CA GLN A 74 -5.98 9.71 -5.18
C GLN A 74 -5.25 10.63 -6.14
N PRO A 75 -5.84 10.97 -7.30
CA PRO A 75 -5.18 11.84 -8.27
C PRO A 75 -4.77 13.14 -7.60
N THR A 76 -3.50 13.49 -7.71
CA THR A 76 -2.98 14.77 -7.22
C THR A 76 -3.22 15.87 -8.25
N LEU A 77 -3.13 17.13 -7.82
CA LEU A 77 -3.16 18.28 -8.75
C LEU A 77 -2.06 18.17 -9.82
N LYS A 78 -0.91 17.58 -9.45
CA LYS A 78 0.21 17.34 -10.37
C LYS A 78 -0.16 16.29 -11.42
N ASP A 79 -0.76 15.18 -11.01
CA ASP A 79 -1.23 14.13 -11.93
C ASP A 79 -2.25 14.70 -12.92
N PHE A 80 -3.14 15.60 -12.47
CA PHE A 80 -4.08 16.31 -13.34
C PHE A 80 -3.38 17.24 -14.33
N GLN A 81 -2.37 17.99 -13.89
CA GLN A 81 -1.60 18.89 -14.76
C GLN A 81 -0.81 18.12 -15.82
N GLU A 82 -0.21 16.99 -15.45
CA GLU A 82 0.52 16.12 -16.39
C GLU A 82 -0.43 15.56 -17.46
N LEU A 83 -1.59 15.03 -17.06
CA LEU A 83 -2.63 14.54 -17.98
C LEU A 83 -3.19 15.64 -18.90
N LYS A 84 -3.35 16.86 -18.39
CA LYS A 84 -3.80 18.01 -19.19
C LYS A 84 -2.78 18.34 -20.28
N ASN A 85 -1.50 18.43 -19.92
CA ASN A 85 -0.42 18.72 -20.86
C ASN A 85 -0.30 17.64 -21.94
N GLU A 86 -0.41 16.37 -21.54
CA GLU A 86 -0.40 15.25 -22.49
C GLU A 86 -1.58 15.33 -23.47
N ASN A 87 -2.78 15.65 -22.98
CA ASN A 87 -3.96 15.85 -23.85
C ASN A 87 -3.78 17.00 -24.84
N GLU A 88 -3.22 18.14 -24.40
CA GLU A 88 -2.95 19.27 -25.30
C GLU A 88 -1.94 18.87 -26.40
N ASN A 89 -0.89 18.13 -26.04
CA ASN A 89 0.08 17.63 -27.00
C ASN A 89 -0.54 16.62 -27.99
N LEU A 90 -1.40 15.73 -27.51
CA LEU A 90 -2.14 14.78 -28.34
C LEU A 90 -3.07 15.50 -29.33
N LYS A 91 -3.79 16.54 -28.89
CA LYS A 91 -4.63 17.36 -29.78
C LYS A 91 -3.80 18.00 -30.90
N VAL A 92 -2.67 18.61 -30.57
CA VAL A 92 -1.77 19.21 -31.58
C VAL A 92 -1.27 18.17 -32.58
N ARG A 93 -0.94 16.96 -32.12
CA ARG A 93 -0.52 15.87 -33.02
C ARG A 93 -1.66 15.43 -33.93
N LEU A 94 -2.87 15.35 -33.40
CA LEU A 94 -4.06 14.95 -34.14
C LEU A 94 -4.42 15.98 -35.21
N GLU A 95 -4.40 17.27 -34.87
CA GLU A 95 -4.60 18.37 -35.84
C GLU A 95 -3.58 18.33 -36.99
N LYS A 96 -2.30 18.04 -36.70
CA LYS A 96 -1.28 17.89 -37.74
C LYS A 96 -1.57 16.71 -38.67
N LEU A 97 -2.02 15.59 -38.13
CA LEU A 97 -2.40 14.42 -38.92
C LEU A 97 -3.63 14.70 -39.79
N GLU A 98 -4.63 15.39 -39.24
CA GLU A 98 -5.82 15.81 -39.99
C GLU A 98 -5.48 16.79 -41.10
N GLN A 99 -4.58 17.75 -40.86
CA GLN A 99 -4.10 18.65 -41.92
C GLN A 99 -3.40 17.88 -43.04
N LEU A 100 -2.55 16.91 -42.72
CA LEU A 100 -1.88 16.06 -43.71
C LEU A 100 -2.86 15.20 -44.52
N LEU A 101 -3.94 14.72 -43.89
CA LEU A 101 -4.98 13.92 -44.53
C LEU A 101 -5.94 14.78 -45.38
N ASN A 102 -6.14 16.05 -45.00
CA ASN A 102 -6.97 17.02 -45.74
C ASN A 102 -6.23 17.73 -46.87
N VAL A 103 -4.96 17.40 -47.14
CA VAL A 103 -4.30 17.76 -48.41
C VAL A 103 -4.76 16.78 -49.50
N ARG A 104 -5.99 16.97 -49.97
CA ARG A 104 -6.48 16.47 -51.27
C ARG A 104 -6.98 17.64 -52.10
#